data_AF-A0A8T8SBU0-F1
#
_entry.id   AF-A0A8T8SBU0-F1
#
_cell.length_a   1.000
_cell.length_b   1.000
_cell.length_c   1.000
_cell.angle_alpha   90.00
_cell.angle_beta   90.00
_cell.angle_gamma   90.00
#
_symmetry.space_group_name_H-M   'P 1'
#
loop_
_entity.id
_entity.type
_entity.pdbx_description
1 polymer ?
#
loop_
_entity_poly.entity_id
_entity_poly.type
_entity_poly.pdbx_seq_one_letter_code
_entity_poly.pdbx_strand_id
1 'polypeptide(L)'
;RRPLLFYGALWMTVCEYVVAIIGTTRPSSDQAAGRSLVAFVCLYIAAFASTWGPGAWVVCGEIFPLAIRAKSLSLCVASNWLWNFAIGYATPYLVQKGHGYAGLGTKVFFIWGSTCFLASIFAYFTIYETKGLALEEVDELYAAVGALQSTAANKEIQLRRNALEAEVIQQELERGEMKGEDLKLETA
;
A
#
# COMPACT_ATOMS: atom_id res chain seq x y z
N ARG A 1 3.95 6.64 -1.26
CA ARG A 1 3.24 5.38 -0.98
C ARG A 1 2.32 4.96 -2.13
N ARG A 2 1.56 5.90 -2.71
CA ARG A 2 0.51 5.64 -3.70
C ARG A 2 0.94 4.76 -4.90
N PRO A 3 2.03 5.03 -5.64
CA PRO A 3 2.38 4.21 -6.80
C PRO A 3 2.66 2.76 -6.45
N LEU A 4 3.32 2.52 -5.32
CA LEU A 4 3.65 1.17 -4.85
C LEU A 4 2.38 0.36 -4.56
N LEU A 5 1.42 0.95 -3.85
CA LEU A 5 0.16 0.29 -3.53
C LEU A 5 -0.72 0.11 -4.77
N PHE A 6 -0.76 1.10 -5.66
CA PHE A 6 -1.51 1.02 -6.91
C PHE A 6 -1.02 -0.10 -7.82
N TYR A 7 0.27 -0.08 -8.18
CA TYR A 7 0.85 -1.10 -9.07
C TYR A 7 0.92 -2.47 -8.40
N GLY A 8 1.14 -2.53 -7.08
CA GLY A 8 1.06 -3.77 -6.31
C GLY A 8 -0.32 -4.42 -6.38
N ALA A 9 -1.39 -3.62 -6.20
CA ALA A 9 -2.76 -4.12 -6.31
C ALA A 9 -3.12 -4.58 -7.72
N LEU A 10 -2.68 -3.86 -8.76
CA LEU A 10 -2.87 -4.28 -10.14
C LEU A 10 -2.14 -5.60 -10.45
N TRP A 11 -0.90 -5.75 -9.98
CA TRP A 11 -0.17 -7.02 -10.11
C TRP A 11 -0.95 -8.17 -9.46
N MET A 12 -1.33 -8.00 -8.19
CA MET A 12 -2.09 -9.02 -7.45
C MET A 12 -3.40 -9.37 -8.16
N THR A 13 -4.11 -8.37 -8.70
CA THR A 13 -5.32 -8.56 -9.51
C THR A 13 -5.04 -9.49 -10.69
N VAL A 14 -3.99 -9.21 -11.48
CA VAL A 14 -3.64 -10.04 -12.64
C VAL A 14 -3.36 -11.48 -12.22
N CYS A 15 -2.59 -11.69 -11.15
CA CYS A 15 -2.32 -13.04 -10.64
C CYS A 15 -3.60 -13.79 -10.29
N GLU A 16 -4.50 -13.16 -9.54
CA GLU A 16 -5.75 -13.81 -9.08
C GLU A 16 -6.70 -14.11 -10.24
N TYR A 17 -6.82 -13.21 -11.22
CA TYR A 17 -7.61 -13.48 -12.41
C TYR A 17 -7.03 -14.61 -13.26
N VAL A 18 -5.70 -14.71 -13.38
CA VAL A 18 -5.07 -15.84 -14.08
C VAL A 18 -5.33 -17.16 -13.35
N VAL A 19 -5.22 -17.18 -12.01
CA VAL A 19 -5.55 -18.36 -11.18
C VAL A 19 -7.01 -18.75 -11.38
N ALA A 20 -7.93 -17.79 -11.36
CA ALA A 20 -9.36 -18.03 -11.57
C ALA A 20 -9.66 -18.60 -12.97
N ILE A 21 -9.08 -18.01 -14.03
CA ILE A 21 -9.30 -18.44 -15.42
C ILE A 21 -8.72 -19.84 -15.65
N ILE A 22 -7.46 -20.09 -15.28
CA ILE A 22 -6.85 -21.41 -15.47
C ILE A 22 -7.60 -22.46 -14.64
N GLY A 23 -7.90 -22.14 -13.38
CA GLY A 23 -8.57 -23.05 -12.47
C GLY A 23 -10.01 -23.38 -12.85
N THR A 24 -10.63 -22.63 -13.76
CA THR A 24 -12.01 -22.87 -14.25
C THR A 24 -12.07 -23.47 -15.65
N THR A 25 -11.07 -23.20 -16.49
CA THR A 25 -11.05 -23.63 -17.89
C THR A 25 -10.29 -24.93 -18.13
N ARG A 26 -9.37 -25.30 -17.22
CA ARG A 26 -8.55 -26.51 -17.36
C ARG A 26 -9.01 -27.62 -16.42
N PRO A 27 -8.94 -28.89 -16.86
CA PRO A 27 -9.25 -30.03 -15.99
C PRO A 27 -8.21 -30.16 -14.89
N SER A 28 -8.61 -30.69 -13.73
CA SER A 28 -7.71 -30.89 -12.58
C SER A 28 -6.58 -31.89 -12.83
N SER A 29 -6.67 -32.72 -13.87
CA SER A 29 -5.61 -33.65 -14.29
C SER A 29 -4.51 -32.99 -15.11
N ASP A 30 -4.70 -31.74 -15.56
CA ASP A 30 -3.71 -31.00 -16.33
C ASP A 30 -2.57 -30.51 -15.41
N GLN A 31 -1.43 -31.21 -15.47
CA GLN A 31 -0.25 -30.89 -14.68
C GLN A 31 0.32 -29.50 -14.99
N ALA A 32 0.24 -29.04 -16.24
CA ALA A 32 0.73 -27.72 -16.62
C ALA A 32 -0.14 -26.62 -16.02
N ALA A 33 -1.46 -26.83 -16.00
CA ALA A 33 -2.40 -25.94 -15.30
C ALA A 33 -2.08 -25.89 -13.80
N GLY A 34 -1.91 -27.04 -13.14
CA GLY A 34 -1.57 -27.10 -11.72
C GLY A 34 -0.27 -26.35 -11.37
N ARG A 35 0.79 -26.52 -12.16
CA ARG A 35 2.05 -25.77 -11.99
C ARG A 35 1.87 -24.27 -12.18
N SER A 36 1.05 -23.87 -13.15
CA SER A 36 0.75 -22.45 -13.40
C SER A 36 0.01 -21.83 -12.22
N LEU A 37 -0.99 -22.52 -11.65
CA LEU A 37 -1.71 -22.03 -10.47
C LEU A 37 -0.75 -21.75 -9.31
N VAL A 38 0.15 -22.69 -9.00
CA VAL A 38 1.16 -22.52 -7.94
C VAL A 38 2.07 -21.33 -8.23
N ALA A 39 2.58 -21.21 -9.47
CA ALA A 39 3.46 -20.11 -9.85
C ALA A 39 2.79 -18.73 -9.66
N PHE A 40 1.53 -18.58 -10.11
CA PHE A 40 0.81 -17.31 -9.97
C PHE A 40 0.41 -17.00 -8.53
N VAL A 41 0.14 -18.00 -7.69
CA VAL A 41 -0.03 -17.80 -6.24
C VAL A 41 1.27 -17.32 -5.59
N CYS A 42 2.43 -17.88 -5.96
CA CYS A 42 3.72 -17.40 -5.46
C CYS A 42 4.00 -15.95 -5.90
N LEU A 43 3.69 -15.59 -7.16
CA LEU A 43 3.82 -14.22 -7.65
C LEU A 43 2.88 -13.25 -6.94
N TYR A 44 1.64 -13.68 -6.64
CA TYR A 44 0.71 -12.92 -5.81
C TYR A 44 1.30 -12.65 -4.42
N ILE A 45 1.83 -13.68 -3.75
CA ILE A 45 2.44 -13.54 -2.42
C ILE A 45 3.64 -12.58 -2.47
N ALA A 46 4.50 -12.69 -3.48
CA ALA A 46 5.65 -11.80 -3.65
C ALA A 46 5.21 -10.34 -3.84
N ALA A 47 4.19 -10.10 -4.66
CA ALA A 47 3.62 -8.77 -4.85
C ALA A 47 3.01 -8.24 -3.54
N PHE A 48 2.24 -9.05 -2.83
CA PHE A 48 1.65 -8.67 -1.54
C PHE A 48 2.73 -8.30 -0.51
N ALA A 49 3.73 -9.17 -0.33
CA ALA A 49 4.79 -9.01 0.66
C ALA A 49 5.68 -7.78 0.39
N SER A 50 5.85 -7.39 -0.86
CA SER A 50 6.64 -6.21 -1.25
C SER A 50 5.84 -4.91 -1.31
N THR A 51 4.50 -4.98 -1.31
CA THR A 51 3.63 -3.80 -1.49
C THR A 51 2.65 -3.63 -0.34
N TRP A 52 1.48 -4.26 -0.39
CA TRP A 52 0.38 -4.07 0.56
C TRP A 52 0.68 -4.60 1.96
N GLY A 53 1.47 -5.68 2.08
CA GLY A 53 1.85 -6.27 3.36
C GLY A 53 2.47 -5.26 4.32
N PRO A 54 3.63 -4.65 3.98
CA PRO A 54 4.20 -3.58 4.79
C PRO A 54 3.55 -2.22 4.52
N GLY A 55 3.15 -1.95 3.28
CA GLY A 55 2.71 -0.62 2.86
C GLY A 55 1.42 -0.16 3.52
N ALA A 56 0.47 -1.07 3.80
CA ALA A 56 -0.77 -0.72 4.50
C ALA A 56 -0.49 -0.22 5.93
N TRP A 57 0.43 -0.88 6.65
CA TRP A 57 0.80 -0.47 8.00
C TRP A 57 1.53 0.86 8.04
N VAL A 58 2.40 1.11 7.05
CA VAL A 58 3.08 2.40 6.91
C VAL A 58 2.07 3.52 6.67
N VAL A 59 1.12 3.33 5.74
CA VAL A 59 0.06 4.31 5.49
C VAL A 59 -0.74 4.57 6.76
N CYS A 60 -1.22 3.54 7.45
CA CYS A 60 -1.96 3.71 8.71
C CYS A 60 -1.17 4.51 9.76
N GLY A 61 0.16 4.35 9.81
CA GLY A 61 1.02 5.11 10.72
C GLY A 61 1.16 6.60 10.35
N GLU A 62 1.09 6.92 9.06
CA GLU A 62 1.34 8.26 8.52
C GLU A 62 0.05 9.10 8.41
N ILE A 63 -1.12 8.50 8.17
CA ILE A 63 -2.35 9.25 7.84
C ILE A 63 -3.05 9.94 9.01
N PHE A 64 -2.70 9.60 10.25
CA PHE A 64 -3.38 10.14 11.43
C PHE A 64 -2.55 11.24 12.09
N PRO A 65 -3.17 12.38 12.48
CA PRO A 65 -2.50 13.39 13.27
C PRO A 65 -1.98 12.83 14.59
N LEU A 66 -0.85 13.36 15.06
CA LEU A 66 -0.15 12.93 16.28
C LEU A 66 -1.10 12.79 17.49
N ALA A 67 -2.00 13.75 17.68
CA ALA A 67 -2.90 13.82 18.83
C ALA A 67 -3.89 12.65 18.96
N ILE A 68 -4.32 12.05 17.83
CA ILE A 68 -5.31 10.96 17.81
C ILE A 68 -4.77 9.65 17.25
N ARG A 69 -3.48 9.60 16.91
CA ARG A 69 -2.86 8.49 16.18
C ARG A 69 -3.05 7.15 16.88
N ALA A 70 -2.78 7.07 18.19
CA ALA A 70 -2.88 5.81 18.94
C ALA A 70 -4.32 5.22 18.92
N LYS A 71 -5.34 6.06 19.09
CA LYS A 71 -6.75 5.63 19.05
C LYS A 71 -7.19 5.26 17.64
N SER A 72 -6.69 5.96 16.63
CA SER A 72 -7.04 5.68 15.24
C SER A 72 -6.37 4.40 14.74
N LEU A 73 -5.12 4.17 15.14
CA LEU A 73 -4.40 2.92 14.86
C LEU A 73 -5.05 1.71 15.52
N SER A 74 -5.57 1.82 16.74
CA SER A 74 -6.28 0.69 17.37
C SER A 74 -7.53 0.29 16.60
N LEU A 75 -8.28 1.24 16.04
CA LEU A 75 -9.41 0.97 15.14
C LEU A 75 -8.96 0.30 13.84
N CYS A 76 -7.83 0.72 13.26
CA CYS A 76 -7.26 0.08 12.06
C CYS A 76 -6.91 -1.40 12.34
N VAL A 77 -6.26 -1.66 13.47
CA VAL A 77 -5.90 -3.02 13.90
C VAL A 77 -7.15 -3.86 14.17
N ALA A 78 -8.13 -3.30 14.90
CA ALA A 78 -9.40 -3.99 15.17
C ALA A 78 -10.14 -4.34 13.87
N SER A 79 -10.21 -3.41 12.91
CA SER A 79 -10.80 -3.63 11.60
C SER A 79 -10.06 -4.72 10.81
N ASN A 80 -8.73 -4.72 10.84
CA ASN A 80 -7.91 -5.75 10.19
C ASN A 80 -8.23 -7.15 10.74
N TRP A 81 -8.27 -7.31 12.06
CA TRP A 81 -8.60 -8.59 12.68
C TRP A 81 -10.05 -9.03 12.45
N LEU A 82 -10.98 -8.08 12.41
CA LEU A 82 -12.38 -8.36 12.07
C LEU A 82 -12.50 -8.93 10.66
N TRP A 83 -11.84 -8.31 9.68
CA TRP A 83 -11.87 -8.79 8.30
C TRP A 83 -11.11 -10.11 8.11
N ASN A 84 -9.99 -10.32 8.81
CA ASN A 84 -9.29 -11.61 8.82
C ASN A 84 -10.21 -12.72 9.35
N PHE A 85 -10.94 -12.47 10.44
CA PHE A 85 -11.92 -13.41 10.96
C PHE A 85 -13.04 -13.66 9.96
N ALA A 86 -13.64 -12.60 9.40
CA ALA A 86 -14.74 -12.72 8.45
C ALA A 86 -14.35 -13.52 7.19
N ILE A 87 -13.19 -13.24 6.61
CA ILE A 87 -12.68 -13.94 5.43
C ILE A 87 -12.33 -15.39 5.79
N GLY A 88 -11.64 -15.62 6.91
CA GLY A 88 -11.30 -16.97 7.37
C GLY A 88 -12.53 -17.83 7.65
N TYR A 89 -13.57 -17.23 8.24
CA TYR A 89 -14.84 -17.90 8.50
C TYR A 89 -15.63 -18.16 7.21
N ALA A 90 -15.71 -17.19 6.29
CA ALA A 90 -16.52 -17.29 5.07
C ALA A 90 -15.89 -18.16 3.97
N THR A 91 -14.56 -18.20 3.87
CA THR A 91 -13.87 -18.89 2.76
C THR A 91 -14.23 -20.38 2.62
N PRO A 92 -14.30 -21.18 3.71
CA PRO A 92 -14.78 -22.56 3.61
C PRO A 92 -16.18 -22.68 3.01
N TYR A 93 -17.12 -21.79 3.39
CA TYR A 93 -18.48 -21.76 2.85
C TYR A 93 -18.53 -21.40 1.36
N LEU A 94 -17.59 -20.58 0.89
CA LEU A 94 -17.49 -20.19 -0.51
C LEU A 94 -16.88 -21.29 -1.39
N VAL A 95 -15.83 -21.96 -0.91
CA VAL A 95 -15.01 -22.86 -1.74
C VAL A 95 -15.51 -24.30 -1.75
N GLN A 96 -15.97 -24.82 -0.60
CA GLN A 96 -16.32 -26.23 -0.45
C GLN A 96 -17.60 -26.59 -1.20
N LYS A 97 -17.72 -27.86 -1.60
CA LYS A 97 -18.93 -28.41 -2.24
C LYS A 97 -19.78 -29.11 -1.19
N GLY A 98 -21.09 -28.89 -1.23
CA GLY A 98 -22.03 -29.53 -0.31
C GLY A 98 -23.34 -28.76 -0.20
N HIS A 99 -24.34 -29.34 0.46
CA HIS A 99 -25.60 -28.65 0.73
C HIS A 99 -25.35 -27.46 1.68
N GLY A 100 -25.77 -26.26 1.28
CA GLY A 100 -25.52 -25.02 2.03
C GLY A 100 -24.18 -24.33 1.73
N TYR A 101 -23.36 -24.87 0.81
CA TYR A 101 -22.09 -24.26 0.39
C TYR A 101 -22.18 -23.71 -1.03
N ALA A 102 -21.44 -22.65 -1.34
CA ALA A 102 -21.47 -22.02 -2.67
C ALA A 102 -20.73 -22.84 -3.74
N GLY A 103 -19.82 -23.74 -3.35
CA GLY A 103 -19.15 -24.65 -4.29
C GLY A 103 -18.29 -23.97 -5.34
N LEU A 104 -17.79 -22.76 -5.07
CA LEU A 104 -17.08 -21.95 -6.07
C LEU A 104 -15.74 -22.56 -6.47
N GLY A 105 -15.07 -23.30 -5.59
CA GLY A 105 -13.73 -23.81 -5.86
C GLY A 105 -12.78 -22.67 -6.26
N THR A 106 -12.11 -22.83 -7.40
CA THR A 106 -11.21 -21.84 -8.00
C THR A 106 -11.91 -20.55 -8.47
N LYS A 107 -13.23 -20.55 -8.65
CA LYS A 107 -13.99 -19.33 -9.03
C LYS A 107 -13.95 -18.26 -7.94
N VAL A 108 -13.65 -18.63 -6.70
CA VAL A 108 -13.53 -17.68 -5.59
C VAL A 108 -12.46 -16.61 -5.87
N PHE A 109 -11.43 -16.94 -6.67
CA PHE A 109 -10.38 -16.00 -7.05
C PHE A 109 -10.86 -14.87 -7.97
N PHE A 110 -12.02 -15.00 -8.63
CA PHE A 110 -12.66 -13.84 -9.29
C PHE A 110 -13.15 -12.80 -8.28
N ILE A 111 -13.61 -13.23 -7.10
CA ILE A 111 -14.02 -12.34 -6.02
C ILE A 111 -12.78 -11.67 -5.44
N TRP A 112 -11.76 -12.45 -5.07
CA TRP A 112 -10.52 -11.91 -4.51
C TRP A 112 -9.79 -10.98 -5.47
N GLY A 113 -9.62 -11.38 -6.74
CA GLY A 113 -9.05 -10.53 -7.78
C GLY A 113 -9.84 -9.24 -7.98
N SER A 114 -11.18 -9.28 -7.92
CA SER A 114 -12.00 -8.06 -7.98
C SER A 114 -11.78 -7.16 -6.76
N THR A 115 -11.64 -7.72 -5.56
CA THR A 115 -11.31 -6.91 -4.38
C THR A 115 -9.91 -6.29 -4.46
N CYS A 116 -8.92 -6.98 -5.03
CA CYS A 116 -7.61 -6.39 -5.34
C CYS A 116 -7.73 -5.26 -6.37
N PHE A 117 -8.58 -5.42 -7.38
CA PHE A 117 -8.80 -4.37 -8.37
C PHE A 117 -9.43 -3.13 -7.75
N LEU A 118 -10.47 -3.31 -6.90
CA LEU A 118 -11.06 -2.22 -6.14
C LEU A 118 -10.05 -1.57 -5.19
N ALA A 119 -9.15 -2.36 -4.60
CA ALA A 119 -8.05 -1.83 -3.78
C ALA A 119 -7.08 -0.98 -4.61
N SER A 120 -6.84 -1.32 -5.89
CA SER A 120 -6.04 -0.47 -6.79
C SER A 120 -6.73 0.87 -7.08
N ILE A 121 -8.05 0.85 -7.35
CA ILE A 121 -8.85 2.05 -7.56
C ILE A 121 -8.81 2.93 -6.30
N PHE A 122 -9.05 2.32 -5.13
CA PHE A 122 -8.93 3.00 -3.84
C PHE A 122 -7.54 3.63 -3.68
N ALA A 123 -6.47 2.87 -3.88
CA ALA A 123 -5.11 3.37 -3.74
C ALA A 123 -4.83 4.58 -4.65
N TYR A 124 -5.34 4.56 -5.89
CA TYR A 124 -5.15 5.68 -6.81
C TYR A 124 -5.88 6.95 -6.36
N PHE A 125 -7.14 6.82 -5.94
CA PHE A 125 -8.00 7.98 -5.66
C PHE A 125 -7.92 8.51 -4.23
N THR A 126 -7.52 7.70 -3.24
CA THR A 126 -7.63 8.06 -1.82
C THR A 126 -6.29 8.15 -1.10
N ILE A 127 -5.25 7.46 -1.57
CA ILE A 127 -3.96 7.42 -0.86
C ILE A 127 -3.10 8.61 -1.25
N TYR A 128 -2.63 9.34 -0.25
CA TYR A 128 -1.71 10.45 -0.42
C TYR A 128 -0.29 9.96 -0.66
N GLU A 129 0.49 10.72 -1.43
CA GLU A 129 1.93 10.52 -1.53
C GLU A 129 2.64 11.27 -0.40
N THR A 130 3.09 10.52 0.60
CA THR A 130 3.72 11.02 1.85
C THR A 130 5.22 10.74 1.92
N LYS A 131 5.84 10.13 0.89
CA LYS A 131 7.27 9.79 0.90
C LYS A 131 8.12 11.04 1.11
N GLY A 132 9.07 10.97 2.03
CA GLY A 132 10.07 12.02 2.25
C GLY A 132 9.59 13.20 3.10
N LEU A 133 8.37 13.11 3.65
CA LEU A 133 7.81 14.09 4.56
C LEU A 133 7.95 13.64 6.01
N ALA A 134 8.23 14.60 6.89
CA ALA A 134 8.02 14.48 8.32
C ALA A 134 6.53 14.41 8.65
N LEU A 135 6.19 13.94 9.85
CA LEU A 135 4.79 13.71 10.23
C LEU A 135 3.98 15.01 10.28
N GLU A 136 4.64 16.11 10.65
CA GLU A 136 4.09 17.46 10.68
C GLU A 136 3.79 17.98 9.25
N GLU A 137 4.69 17.70 8.31
CA GLU A 137 4.52 18.06 6.88
C GLU A 137 3.42 17.21 6.21
N VAL A 138 3.20 15.97 6.70
CA VAL A 138 2.07 15.16 6.25
C VAL A 138 0.76 15.82 6.69
N ASP A 139 0.65 16.29 7.93
CA ASP A 139 -0.55 17.01 8.39
C ASP A 139 -0.80 18.27 7.54
N GLU A 140 0.25 19.01 7.17
CA GLU A 140 0.16 20.16 6.23
C GLU A 140 -0.36 19.74 4.85
N LEU A 141 0.19 18.66 4.28
CA LEU A 141 -0.20 18.13 2.97
C LEU A 141 -1.70 17.78 2.92
N TYR A 142 -2.21 17.15 3.99
CA TYR A 142 -3.61 16.75 4.11
C TYR A 142 -4.55 17.97 4.22
N ALA A 143 -4.10 19.04 4.88
CA ALA A 143 -4.86 20.28 4.99
C ALA A 143 -4.89 21.08 3.68
N ALA A 144 -3.82 20.98 2.87
CA ALA A 144 -3.65 21.80 1.67
C ALA A 144 -4.39 21.26 0.43
N VAL A 145 -4.38 19.94 0.20
CA VAL A 145 -4.83 19.37 -1.08
C VAL A 145 -5.55 18.03 -0.97
N GLY A 146 -6.22 17.62 -2.04
CA GLY A 146 -6.77 16.27 -2.22
C GLY A 146 -5.70 15.23 -2.55
N ALA A 147 -6.07 13.94 -2.40
CA ALA A 147 -5.17 12.81 -2.63
C ALA A 147 -4.53 12.81 -4.03
N LEU A 148 -5.27 13.20 -5.08
CA LEU A 148 -4.76 13.20 -6.45
C LEU A 148 -3.62 14.21 -6.64
N GLN A 149 -3.75 15.40 -6.06
CA GLN A 149 -2.76 16.48 -6.12
C GLN A 149 -1.59 16.28 -5.16
N SER A 150 -1.68 15.33 -4.21
CA SER A 150 -0.69 15.12 -3.15
C SER A 150 0.76 14.96 -3.63
N THR A 151 1.01 14.35 -4.80
CA THR A 151 2.38 14.20 -5.32
C THR A 151 3.02 15.54 -5.69
N ALA A 152 2.28 16.44 -6.32
CA ALA A 152 2.79 17.75 -6.69
C ALA A 152 3.01 18.62 -5.44
N ALA A 153 2.03 18.61 -4.52
CA ALA A 153 2.13 19.35 -3.27
C ALA A 153 3.25 18.84 -2.35
N ASN A 154 3.45 17.52 -2.25
CA ASN A 154 4.57 16.94 -1.50
C ASN A 154 5.91 17.43 -2.06
N LYS A 155 6.08 17.41 -3.40
CA LYS A 155 7.31 17.91 -4.02
C LYS A 155 7.56 19.38 -3.68
N GLU A 156 6.52 20.19 -3.69
CA GLU A 156 6.60 21.61 -3.33
C GLU A 156 6.97 21.83 -1.85
N ILE A 157 6.42 21.04 -0.93
CA ILE A 157 6.79 21.08 0.50
C ILE A 157 8.27 20.76 0.68
N GLN A 158 8.76 19.69 0.05
CA GLN A 158 10.18 19.31 0.15
C GLN A 158 11.11 20.37 -0.44
N LEU A 159 10.74 20.98 -1.57
CA LEU A 159 11.54 22.04 -2.18
C LEU A 159 11.61 23.27 -1.27
N ARG A 160 10.50 23.65 -0.64
CA ARG A 160 10.46 24.76 0.31
C ARG A 160 11.31 24.50 1.55
N ARG A 161 11.24 23.29 2.13
CA ARG A 161 12.12 22.89 3.24
C ARG A 161 13.59 23.00 2.85
N ASN A 162 13.98 22.39 1.74
CA ASN A 162 15.39 22.38 1.32
C ASN A 162 15.91 23.79 1.01
N ALA A 163 15.07 24.69 0.48
CA ALA A 163 15.43 26.08 0.24
C ALA A 163 15.67 26.84 1.56
N LEU A 164 14.77 26.67 2.53
CA LEU A 164 14.92 27.26 3.87
C LEU A 164 16.17 26.73 4.58
N GLU A 165 16.45 25.43 4.51
CA GLU A 165 17.66 24.83 5.06
C GLU A 165 18.92 25.44 4.43
N ALA A 166 18.95 25.59 3.11
CA ALA A 166 20.07 26.22 2.42
C ALA A 166 20.26 27.70 2.81
N GLU A 167 19.16 28.45 2.98
CA GLU A 167 19.19 29.84 3.45
C GLU A 167 19.73 29.97 4.88
N VAL A 168 19.30 29.09 5.80
CA VAL A 168 19.78 29.08 7.19
C VAL A 168 21.27 28.76 7.24
N ILE A 169 21.70 27.72 6.53
CA ILE A 169 23.12 27.33 6.45
C ILE A 169 23.97 28.49 5.92
N GLN A 170 23.50 29.17 4.87
CA GLN A 170 24.20 30.31 4.30
C GLN A 170 24.32 31.46 5.31
N GLN A 171 23.27 31.73 6.10
CA GLN A 171 23.31 32.74 7.15
C GLN A 171 24.28 32.38 8.29
N GLU A 172 24.36 31.11 8.69
CA GLU A 172 25.29 30.65 9.73
C GLU A 172 26.76 30.69 9.27
N LEU A 173 27.02 30.39 8.00
CA LEU A 173 28.33 30.58 7.37
C LEU A 173 28.73 32.06 7.35
N GLU A 174 27.81 32.96 6.97
CA GLU A 174 28.06 34.40 6.96
C GLU A 174 28.32 34.97 8.36
N ARG A 175 27.70 34.40 9.40
CA ARG A 175 27.96 34.76 10.81
C ARG A 175 29.26 34.14 11.35
N GLY A 176 29.90 33.24 10.61
CA GLY A 176 31.08 32.51 11.06
C GLY A 176 30.78 31.50 12.18
N GLU A 177 29.51 31.15 12.37
CA GLU A 177 29.03 30.20 13.38
C GLU A 177 29.19 28.74 12.90
N MET A 178 29.31 28.53 11.58
CA MET A 178 29.56 27.24 10.95
C MET A 178 30.85 27.27 10.11
N LYS A 179 31.68 26.23 10.16
CA LYS A 179 32.90 26.13 9.32
C LYS A 179 32.62 25.26 8.09
N GLY A 180 33.25 25.59 6.96
CA GLY A 180 33.06 24.83 5.70
C GLY A 180 33.46 23.35 5.73
N GLU A 181 34.16 22.89 6.78
CA GLU A 181 34.41 21.46 7.03
C GLU A 181 33.18 20.73 7.57
N ASP A 182 32.33 21.40 8.36
CA ASP A 182 31.10 20.84 8.92
C ASP A 182 30.04 20.61 7.82
N LEU A 183 30.04 21.47 6.80
CA LEU A 183 29.15 21.38 5.63
C LEU A 183 29.33 20.06 4.83
N LYS A 184 30.54 19.49 4.81
CA LYS A 184 30.83 18.23 4.09
C LYS A 184 30.31 16.99 4.81
N LEU A 185 29.99 17.10 6.10
CA LEU A 185 29.45 16.00 6.91
C LEU A 185 27.92 15.95 6.86
N GLU A 186 27.24 17.08 6.69
CA GLU A 186 25.76 17.13 6.56
C GLU A 186 25.24 16.84 5.15
N THR A 187 26.07 17.01 4.12
CA THR A 187 25.69 16.80 2.71
C THR A 187 26.02 15.40 2.17
N ALA A 188 26.57 14.51 3.00
CA ALA A 188 26.97 13.13 2.67
C ALA A 188 25.96 12.10 3.17
#